data_AF-A0A553LJA0-F1
#
_entry.id   AF-A0A553LJA0-F1
#
_cell.length_a   1.000
_cell.length_b   1.000
_cell.length_c   1.000
_cell.angle_alpha   90.00
_cell.angle_beta   90.00
_cell.angle_gamma   90.00
#
_symmetry.space_group_name_H-M   'P 1'
#
loop_
_entity.id
_entity.type
_entity.pdbx_description
1 polymer ?
#
loop_
_entity_poly.entity_id
_entity_poly.type
_entity_poly.pdbx_seq_one_letter_code
_entity_poly.pdbx_strand_id
1 'polypeptide(L)'
;MHKHLPMEEDVMDLLIGGFSGVMLVAIITVVFLWRKDRPRRSAWHWIFAHFLLFSIAAYFALRAIKFDLTHVQSSEEISLLLGKAGLAWGVGMVCLLVGIVKLSRR
;
A
#
# COMPACT_ATOMS: atom_id res chain seq x y z
N MET A 1 17.02 -10.51 -28.11
CA MET A 1 15.81 -10.81 -27.30
C MET A 1 16.23 -10.92 -25.84
N HIS A 2 15.91 -9.93 -25.01
CA HIS A 2 16.16 -10.04 -23.57
C HIS A 2 15.13 -11.00 -22.98
N LYS A 3 15.62 -12.11 -22.43
CA LYS A 3 14.80 -13.09 -21.72
C LYS A 3 14.44 -12.46 -20.37
N HIS A 4 13.19 -12.07 -20.19
CA HIS A 4 12.69 -11.66 -18.87
C HIS A 4 12.74 -12.89 -17.97
N LEU A 5 13.59 -12.85 -16.95
CA LEU A 5 13.58 -13.87 -15.89
C LEU A 5 12.40 -13.54 -14.97
N PRO A 6 11.47 -14.49 -14.74
CA PRO A 6 10.41 -14.29 -13.75
C PRO A 6 11.05 -14.06 -12.38
N MET A 7 10.40 -13.24 -11.55
CA MET A 7 10.89 -13.02 -10.19
C MET A 7 10.80 -14.32 -9.38
N GLU A 8 11.89 -14.66 -8.69
CA GLU A 8 11.97 -15.86 -7.87
C GLU A 8 10.96 -15.80 -6.71
N GLU A 9 10.33 -16.94 -6.38
CA GLU A 9 9.31 -17.03 -5.34
C GLU A 9 9.85 -16.55 -3.98
N ASP A 10 11.10 -16.88 -3.66
CA ASP A 10 11.78 -16.45 -2.43
C ASP A 10 11.90 -14.92 -2.31
N VAL A 11 12.10 -14.22 -3.44
CA VAL A 11 12.16 -12.75 -3.47
C VAL A 11 10.78 -12.16 -3.24
N MET A 12 9.73 -12.82 -3.72
CA MET A 12 8.35 -12.39 -3.49
C MET A 12 7.91 -12.57 -2.05
N ASP A 13 8.27 -13.69 -1.44
CA ASP A 13 7.99 -13.93 -0.03
C ASP A 13 8.76 -12.95 0.88
N LEU A 14 10.01 -12.62 0.54
CA LEU A 14 10.78 -11.60 1.25
C LEU A 14 10.12 -10.22 1.14
N LEU A 15 9.66 -9.84 -0.05
CA LEU A 15 8.99 -8.56 -0.27
C LEU A 15 7.67 -8.47 0.50
N ILE A 16 6.84 -9.51 0.44
CA ILE A 16 5.56 -9.59 1.15
C ILE A 16 5.79 -9.56 2.66
N GLY A 17 6.76 -10.33 3.16
CA GLY A 17 7.11 -10.38 4.58
C GLY A 17 7.61 -9.04 5.10
N GLY A 18 8.54 -8.40 4.38
CA GLY A 18 9.08 -7.08 4.74
C GLY A 18 8.00 -5.99 4.75
N PHE A 19 7.17 -5.95 3.71
CA PHE A 19 6.03 -5.03 3.64
C PHE A 19 5.06 -5.25 4.81
N SER A 20 4.69 -6.50 5.08
CA SER A 20 3.75 -6.85 6.14
C SER A 20 4.28 -6.46 7.52
N GLY A 21 5.58 -6.68 7.78
CA GLY A 21 6.22 -6.27 9.03
C GLY A 21 6.20 -4.75 9.24
N VAL A 22 6.59 -3.97 8.23
CA VAL A 22 6.57 -2.50 8.30
C VAL A 22 5.15 -1.97 8.47
N MET A 23 4.18 -2.54 7.72
CA MET A 23 2.78 -2.14 7.83
C MET A 23 2.20 -2.43 9.23
N LEU A 24 2.52 -3.58 9.81
CA LEU A 24 2.08 -3.95 11.15
C LEU A 24 2.59 -2.95 12.19
N VAL A 25 3.88 -2.61 12.15
CA VAL A 25 4.49 -1.63 13.07
C VAL A 25 3.86 -0.25 12.91
N ALA A 26 3.60 0.17 11.66
CA ALA A 26 2.96 1.45 11.37
C ALA A 26 1.53 1.51 11.93
N ILE A 27 0.72 0.46 11.71
CA ILE A 27 -0.64 0.37 12.24
C ILE A 27 -0.66 0.40 13.76
N ILE A 28 0.21 -0.38 14.42
CA ILE A 28 0.32 -0.39 15.90
C ILE A 28 0.65 1.02 16.42
N THR A 29 1.60 1.69 15.78
CA THR A 29 2.01 3.05 16.16
C THR A 29 0.85 4.04 16.05
N VAL A 30 0.09 4.00 14.95
CA VAL A 30 -1.09 4.86 14.75
C VAL A 30 -2.17 4.57 15.77
N VAL A 31 -2.47 3.29 16.06
CA VAL A 31 -3.48 2.90 17.05
C VAL A 31 -3.05 3.34 18.46
N PHE A 32 -1.77 3.24 18.80
CA PHE A 32 -1.23 3.70 20.07
C PHE A 32 -1.38 5.23 20.22
N LEU A 33 -0.95 5.99 19.21
CA LEU A 33 -1.06 7.46 19.21
C LEU A 33 -2.52 7.92 19.22
N TRP A 34 -3.38 7.20 18.51
CA TRP A 34 -4.82 7.43 18.53
C TRP A 34 -5.41 7.30 19.95
N ARG A 35 -5.02 6.27 20.72
CA ARG A 35 -5.49 6.13 22.11
C ARG A 35 -4.99 7.25 23.03
N LYS A 36 -3.78 7.77 22.78
CA LYS A 36 -3.15 8.84 23.58
C LYS A 36 -3.75 10.22 23.30
N ASP A 37 -4.03 10.56 22.04
CA ASP A 37 -4.49 11.88 21.61
C ASP A 37 -6.00 11.92 21.29
N ARG A 38 -6.83 11.97 22.35
CA ARG A 38 -8.30 12.07 22.26
C ARG A 38 -8.83 13.27 21.44
N PRO A 39 -8.31 14.51 21.53
CA PRO A 39 -8.88 15.64 20.79
C PRO A 39 -8.57 15.58 19.29
N ARG A 40 -7.47 14.93 18.90
CA ARG A 40 -7.02 14.81 17.50
C ARG A 40 -7.42 13.47 16.87
N ARG A 41 -8.42 12.81 17.45
CA ARG A 41 -8.93 11.51 17.02
C ARG A 41 -9.18 11.45 15.51
N SER A 42 -9.76 12.51 14.95
CA SER A 42 -10.08 12.55 13.51
C SER A 42 -8.84 12.41 12.64
N ALA A 43 -7.72 13.08 12.96
CA ALA A 43 -6.48 13.02 12.19
C ALA A 43 -5.93 11.58 12.09
N TRP A 44 -5.95 10.86 13.21
CA TRP A 44 -5.49 9.47 13.27
C TRP A 44 -6.34 8.51 12.43
N HIS A 45 -7.65 8.76 12.28
CA HIS A 45 -8.49 7.96 11.37
C HIS A 45 -8.09 8.14 9.91
N TRP A 46 -7.76 9.37 9.50
CA TRP A 46 -7.31 9.65 8.13
C TRP A 46 -5.97 8.98 7.82
N ILE A 47 -5.03 9.01 8.77
CA ILE A 47 -3.74 8.32 8.66
C ILE A 47 -3.93 6.79 8.64
N PHE A 48 -4.82 6.25 9.48
CA PHE A 48 -5.15 4.83 9.46
C PHE A 48 -5.80 4.39 8.14
N ALA A 49 -6.72 5.19 7.60
CA ALA A 49 -7.32 4.95 6.29
C ALA A 49 -6.28 4.94 5.17
N HIS A 50 -5.26 5.82 5.22
CA HIS A 50 -4.13 5.78 4.30
C HIS A 50 -3.39 4.43 4.35
N PHE A 51 -3.05 3.92 5.54
CA PHE A 51 -2.34 2.63 5.65
C PHE A 51 -3.16 1.44 5.11
N LEU A 52 -4.49 1.46 5.30
CA LEU A 52 -5.38 0.47 4.68
C LEU A 52 -5.38 0.56 3.16
N LEU A 53 -5.55 1.76 2.61
CA LEU A 53 -5.53 1.98 1.16
C LEU A 53 -4.18 1.65 0.54
N PHE A 54 -3.09 1.95 1.24
CA PHE A 54 -1.75 1.59 0.82
C PHE A 54 -1.52 0.08 0.83
N SER A 55 -2.08 -0.64 1.80
CA SER A 55 -2.06 -2.12 1.82
C SER A 55 -2.82 -2.71 0.63
N ILE A 56 -3.98 -2.15 0.29
CA ILE A 56 -4.77 -2.57 -0.88
C ILE A 56 -3.99 -2.27 -2.18
N ALA A 57 -3.37 -1.10 -2.29
CA ALA A 57 -2.55 -0.72 -3.41
C ALA A 57 -1.35 -1.67 -3.59
N ALA A 58 -0.65 -1.98 -2.50
CA ALA A 58 0.46 -2.93 -2.49
C ALA A 58 0.01 -4.34 -2.88
N TYR A 59 -1.16 -4.80 -2.43
CA TYR A 59 -1.73 -6.08 -2.86
C TYR A 59 -1.95 -6.14 -4.37
N PHE A 60 -2.55 -5.10 -4.97
CA PHE A 60 -2.74 -5.04 -6.41
C PHE A 60 -1.41 -4.97 -7.17
N ALA A 61 -0.43 -4.22 -6.66
CA ALA A 61 0.90 -4.13 -7.25
C ALA A 61 1.64 -5.49 -7.20
N LEU A 62 1.65 -6.15 -6.04
CA LEU A 62 2.26 -7.47 -5.87
C LEU A 62 1.61 -8.51 -6.78
N ARG A 63 0.28 -8.46 -6.91
CA ARG A 63 -0.45 -9.34 -7.83
C ARG A 63 -0.08 -9.06 -9.29
N ALA A 64 0.05 -7.79 -9.68
CA ALA A 64 0.48 -7.41 -11.02
C ALA A 64 1.89 -7.92 -11.35
N ILE A 65 2.80 -7.90 -10.36
CA ILE A 65 4.19 -8.31 -10.55
C ILE A 65 4.34 -9.84 -10.52
N LYS A 66 3.46 -10.56 -9.81
CA LYS A 66 3.45 -12.03 -9.77
C LYS A 66 2.95 -12.67 -11.08
N PHE A 67 2.21 -11.93 -11.93
CA PHE A 67 1.72 -12.48 -13.20
C PHE A 67 2.88 -12.83 -14.14
N ASP A 68 2.88 -14.06 -14.65
CA ASP A 68 3.91 -14.57 -15.55
C ASP A 68 3.80 -13.92 -16.94
N LEU A 69 4.90 -13.32 -17.39
CA LEU A 69 5.02 -12.60 -18.67
C LEU A 69 4.95 -13.54 -19.89
N THR A 70 4.83 -14.85 -19.67
CA THR A 70 4.73 -15.86 -20.73
C THR A 70 3.35 -15.90 -21.40
N HIS A 71 2.31 -15.29 -20.80
CA HIS A 71 0.99 -15.19 -21.42
C HIS A 71 0.89 -13.94 -22.32
N VAL A 72 0.51 -14.15 -23.59
CA VAL A 72 0.42 -13.09 -24.64
C VAL A 72 -0.62 -11.99 -24.32
N GLN A 73 -1.57 -12.25 -23.42
CA GLN A 73 -2.54 -11.26 -22.91
C GLN A 73 -2.16 -10.62 -21.55
N SER A 74 -0.96 -10.87 -21.02
CA SER A 74 -0.57 -10.42 -19.67
C SER A 74 -0.46 -8.89 -19.53
N SER A 75 -0.17 -8.14 -20.60
CA SER A 75 0.12 -6.70 -20.47
C SER A 75 -1.10 -5.85 -20.13
N GLU A 76 -2.28 -6.17 -20.66
CA GLU A 76 -3.51 -5.42 -20.35
C GLU A 76 -3.96 -5.65 -18.91
N GLU A 77 -3.92 -6.90 -18.45
CA GLU A 77 -4.31 -7.26 -17.08
C GLU A 77 -3.35 -6.66 -16.04
N ILE A 78 -2.04 -6.70 -16.32
CA ILE A 78 -1.01 -6.06 -15.48
C ILE A 78 -1.23 -4.55 -15.42
N SER A 79 -1.45 -3.90 -16.57
CA SER A 79 -1.70 -2.45 -16.63
C SER A 79 -2.95 -2.05 -15.84
N LEU A 80 -4.02 -2.86 -15.92
CA LEU A 80 -5.26 -2.62 -15.17
C LEU A 80 -5.06 -2.80 -13.65
N LEU A 81 -4.32 -3.82 -13.22
CA LEU A 81 -3.98 -4.02 -11.81
C LEU A 81 -3.10 -2.89 -11.29
N LEU A 82 -2.10 -2.47 -12.07
CA LEU A 82 -1.22 -1.35 -11.73
C LEU A 82 -2.01 -0.03 -11.66
N GLY A 83 -2.96 0.19 -12.57
CA GLY A 83 -3.87 1.33 -12.54
C GLY A 83 -4.73 1.35 -11.28
N LYS A 84 -5.29 0.20 -10.87
CA LYS A 84 -6.02 0.06 -9.59
C LYS A 84 -5.11 0.33 -8.39
N ALA A 85 -3.89 -0.18 -8.42
CA ALA A 85 -2.89 0.07 -7.37
C ALA A 85 -2.58 1.57 -7.26
N GLY A 86 -2.33 2.24 -8.38
CA GLY A 86 -2.07 3.68 -8.45
C GLY A 86 -3.26 4.52 -7.96
N LEU A 87 -4.49 4.15 -8.32
CA LEU A 87 -5.69 4.82 -7.85
C LEU A 87 -5.88 4.68 -6.34
N ALA A 88 -5.75 3.45 -5.81
CA ALA A 88 -5.84 3.18 -4.37
C ALA A 88 -4.75 3.94 -3.59
N TRP A 89 -3.52 3.95 -4.10
CA TRP A 89 -2.42 4.73 -3.53
C TRP A 89 -2.70 6.24 -3.56
N GLY A 90 -3.20 6.77 -4.69
CA GLY A 90 -3.50 8.19 -4.85
C GLY A 90 -4.57 8.67 -3.87
N VAL A 91 -5.67 7.93 -3.75
CA VAL A 91 -6.72 8.20 -2.74
C VAL A 91 -6.12 8.09 -1.33
N GLY A 92 -5.28 7.08 -1.09
CA GLY A 92 -4.53 6.96 0.15
C GLY A 92 -3.72 8.21 0.46
N MET A 93 -2.98 8.75 -0.52
CA MET A 93 -2.12 9.92 -0.31
C MET A 93 -2.94 11.16 0.07
N VAL A 94 -4.12 11.35 -0.53
CA VAL A 94 -5.06 12.40 -0.11
C VAL A 94 -5.47 12.22 1.35
N CYS A 95 -5.80 10.99 1.78
CA CYS A 95 -6.11 10.71 3.19
C CYS A 95 -4.94 11.05 4.11
N LEU A 96 -3.70 10.73 3.72
CA LEU A 96 -2.50 11.07 4.50
C LEU A 96 -2.35 12.58 4.66
N LEU A 97 -2.44 13.34 3.56
CA LEU A 97 -2.32 14.79 3.57
C LEU A 97 -3.41 15.44 4.45
N VAL A 98 -4.65 14.99 4.35
CA VAL A 98 -5.75 15.45 5.23
C VAL A 98 -5.45 15.14 6.70
N GLY A 99 -4.94 13.95 6.99
CA GLY A 99 -4.51 13.55 8.34
C GLY A 99 -3.43 14.47 8.91
N ILE A 100 -2.40 14.77 8.12
CA ILE A 100 -1.30 15.66 8.51
C ILE A 100 -1.80 17.09 8.74
N VAL A 101 -2.60 17.63 7.83
CA VAL A 101 -3.17 18.99 7.98
C VAL A 101 -4.00 19.10 9.26
N LYS A 102 -4.82 18.09 9.57
CA LYS A 102 -5.59 18.05 10.82
C LYS A 102 -4.73 17.91 12.06
N LEU A 103 -3.59 17.24 11.97
CA LEU A 103 -2.63 17.15 13.07
C LEU A 103 -1.88 18.47 13.30
N SER A 104 -1.61 19.21 12.20
CA SER A 104 -0.92 20.50 12.22
C SER A 104 -1.80 21.65 12.72
N ARG A 105 -3.13 21.57 12.56
CA ARG A 105 -4.06 22.59 13.04
C ARG A 105 -4.21 22.42 14.55
N ARG A 106 -3.44 23.22 15.33
CA ARG A 106 -3.51 23.29 16.80
C ARG A 106 -4.85 23.81 17.26
#